data_AF-A0A973NYG4-F1
#
_entry.id   AF-A0A973NYG4-F1
#
_cell.length_a   1.000
_cell.length_b   1.000
_cell.length_c   1.000
_cell.angle_alpha   90.00
_cell.angle_beta   90.00
_cell.angle_gamma   90.00
#
_symmetry.space_group_name_H-M   'P 1'
#
loop_
_entity.id
_entity.type
_entity.pdbx_description
1 polymer ?
#
loop_
_entity_poly.entity_id
_entity_poly.type
_entity_poly.pdbx_seq_one_letter_code
_entity_poly.pdbx_strand_id
1 'polypeptide(L)'
;KPSGGGSFTTTGPVHAGTPALLPLVGIAPNKLPGNPENAKAATGSGVTGTVWLDFKLGGGGTKGRIDPGEKALKGVKVEAVKDGRTVASAKTGADGTFSLPDKADGAQLRLPASNFSAPYNGIDWLGPTLVTPAIIGSYVWMWAGFAMVLIAAGLAGVDRNLLEAARVDGANEWQVFRKITVPLLAPVLAVVLITLMINVMKIFDLVYIIAPQPSQPDANVLALQLFLSSFGGGGNEGVGSAIGVLLLLLVLPVMIVNIRRLRKERR
;
A
#
# COMPACT_ATOMS: atom_id res chain seq x y z
N LYS A 1 1.11 -13.39 25.69
CA LYS A 1 -0.29 -13.22 25.24
C LYS A 1 -0.41 -11.97 24.38
N PRO A 2 -1.25 -11.95 23.33
CA PRO A 2 -1.58 -10.73 22.63
C PRO A 2 -2.10 -9.67 23.60
N SER A 3 -1.61 -8.45 23.47
CA SER A 3 -2.12 -7.26 24.14
C SER A 3 -2.52 -6.25 23.06
N GLY A 4 -3.52 -5.42 23.33
CA GLY A 4 -4.14 -4.55 22.31
C GLY A 4 -3.14 -3.78 21.42
N GLY A 5 -3.55 -3.49 20.19
CA GLY A 5 -2.75 -2.73 19.22
C GLY A 5 -1.56 -3.48 18.62
N GLY A 6 -1.58 -4.82 18.57
CA GLY A 6 -0.52 -5.62 17.95
C GLY A 6 0.72 -5.84 18.85
N SER A 7 0.59 -5.59 20.15
CA SER A 7 1.64 -5.85 21.14
C SER A 7 1.49 -7.25 21.73
N PHE A 8 2.55 -7.75 22.38
CA PHE A 8 2.50 -8.99 23.15
C PHE A 8 3.02 -8.75 24.55
N THR A 9 2.31 -9.21 25.57
CA THR A 9 2.70 -9.07 26.98
C THR A 9 2.85 -10.44 27.64
N THR A 10 3.75 -10.59 28.61
CA THR A 10 3.87 -11.82 29.42
C THR A 10 2.57 -12.09 30.18
N THR A 11 2.34 -13.36 30.53
CA THR A 11 1.15 -13.77 31.28
C THR A 11 1.24 -13.39 32.76
N GLY A 12 2.45 -13.38 33.32
CA GLY A 12 2.74 -12.97 34.69
C GLY A 12 3.87 -11.92 34.77
N PRO A 13 4.11 -11.37 35.97
CA PRO A 13 5.23 -10.49 36.23
C PRO A 13 6.57 -11.24 36.14
N VAL A 14 7.65 -10.50 35.91
CA VAL A 14 9.03 -11.01 35.95
C VAL A 14 9.73 -10.53 37.20
N HIS A 15 10.72 -11.30 37.64
CA HIS A 15 11.45 -11.03 38.87
C HIS A 15 12.96 -11.04 38.67
N ALA A 16 13.65 -10.21 39.45
CA ALA A 16 15.10 -10.19 39.49
C ALA A 16 15.66 -11.58 39.82
N GLY A 17 16.76 -11.97 39.16
CA GLY A 17 17.43 -13.26 39.35
C GLY A 17 16.75 -14.45 38.66
N THR A 18 15.55 -14.28 38.08
CA THR A 18 14.91 -15.30 37.22
C THR A 18 14.83 -14.80 35.79
N PRO A 19 15.67 -15.32 34.86
CA PRO A 19 15.66 -14.87 33.47
C PRO A 19 14.31 -15.09 32.78
N ALA A 20 13.78 -14.03 32.17
CA ALA A 20 12.57 -14.08 31.39
C ALA A 20 12.84 -14.66 29.99
N LEU A 21 12.13 -15.74 29.66
CA LEU A 21 12.22 -16.40 28.37
C LEU A 21 11.09 -15.93 27.45
N LEU A 22 11.45 -15.28 26.34
CA LEU A 22 10.52 -14.70 25.37
C LEU A 22 10.68 -15.38 23.99
N PRO A 23 10.19 -16.62 23.83
CA PRO A 23 10.23 -17.34 22.56
C PRO A 23 9.28 -16.68 21.54
N LEU A 24 9.80 -16.37 20.35
CA LEU A 24 9.00 -15.96 19.20
C LEU A 24 8.97 -17.06 18.16
N VAL A 25 7.85 -17.16 17.45
CA VAL A 25 7.62 -18.11 16.37
C VAL A 25 7.05 -17.39 15.16
N GLY A 26 7.06 -18.03 13.99
CA GLY A 26 6.42 -17.50 12.78
C GLY A 26 7.29 -16.58 11.92
N ILE A 27 8.58 -16.42 12.24
CA ILE A 27 9.56 -15.79 11.35
C ILE A 27 10.32 -16.90 10.63
N ALA A 28 10.27 -16.91 9.30
CA ALA A 28 11.05 -17.86 8.51
C ALA A 28 12.55 -17.58 8.69
N PRO A 29 13.42 -18.60 8.86
CA PRO A 29 14.85 -18.39 9.11
C PRO A 29 15.56 -17.54 8.05
N ASN A 30 15.13 -17.63 6.79
CA ASN A 30 15.67 -16.84 5.68
C ASN A 30 15.22 -15.37 5.67
N LYS A 31 14.28 -14.98 6.54
CA LYS A 31 13.83 -13.59 6.72
C LYS A 31 14.46 -12.92 7.94
N LEU A 32 15.32 -13.61 8.67
CA LEU A 32 16.04 -13.01 9.78
C LEU A 32 17.03 -11.97 9.26
N PRO A 33 17.11 -10.78 9.90
CA PRO A 33 18.00 -9.73 9.43
C PRO A 33 19.48 -10.09 9.68
N GLY A 34 20.31 -9.98 8.64
CA GLY A 34 21.75 -10.18 8.71
C GLY A 34 22.17 -11.63 8.98
N ASN A 35 23.28 -11.83 9.68
CA ASN A 35 23.78 -13.13 10.10
C ASN A 35 23.51 -13.32 11.62
N PRO A 36 22.34 -13.83 12.02
CA PRO A 36 21.94 -13.88 13.41
C PRO A 36 22.84 -14.84 14.23
N GLU A 37 23.30 -14.35 15.38
CA GLU A 37 24.03 -15.15 16.35
C GLU A 37 23.11 -16.22 16.98
N ASN A 38 23.72 -17.22 17.61
CA ASN A 38 22.97 -18.20 18.37
C ASN A 38 22.47 -17.57 19.67
N ALA A 39 21.22 -17.88 20.02
CA ALA A 39 20.60 -17.39 21.25
C ALA A 39 21.36 -17.90 22.48
N LYS A 40 21.52 -17.01 23.48
CA LYS A 40 22.12 -17.36 24.78
C LYS A 40 21.11 -17.13 25.90
N ALA A 41 21.16 -17.99 26.91
CA ALA A 41 20.41 -17.76 28.13
C ALA A 41 20.98 -16.52 28.84
N ALA A 42 20.11 -15.55 29.16
CA ALA A 42 20.50 -14.39 29.93
C ALA A 42 20.94 -14.80 31.34
N THR A 43 21.94 -14.10 31.86
CA THR A 43 22.52 -14.31 33.19
C THR A 43 22.61 -12.97 33.92
N GLY A 44 22.47 -12.98 35.24
CA GLY A 44 22.56 -11.79 36.08
C GLY A 44 21.57 -11.79 37.24
N SER A 45 21.83 -10.93 38.22
CA SER A 45 20.99 -10.77 39.42
C SER A 45 19.78 -9.85 39.22
N GLY A 46 19.78 -9.03 38.17
CA GLY A 46 18.68 -8.10 37.84
C GLY A 46 17.55 -8.75 37.05
N VAL A 47 16.63 -7.92 36.55
CA VAL A 47 15.57 -8.36 35.64
C VAL A 47 16.17 -8.53 34.24
N THR A 48 16.47 -9.78 33.88
CA THR A 48 17.11 -10.13 32.61
C THR A 48 16.23 -11.08 31.80
N GLY A 49 16.55 -11.25 30.53
CA GLY A 49 15.86 -12.24 29.71
C GLY A 49 16.43 -12.36 28.31
N THR A 50 15.89 -13.30 27.54
CA THR A 50 16.31 -13.58 26.17
C THR A 50 15.09 -13.58 25.25
N VAL A 51 15.20 -12.90 24.11
CA VAL A 51 14.27 -13.00 22.98
C VAL A 51 14.95 -13.74 21.84
N TRP A 52 14.33 -14.81 21.37
CA TRP A 52 14.89 -15.64 20.31
C TRP A 52 13.80 -16.26 19.43
N LEU A 53 14.22 -16.81 18.30
CA LEU A 53 13.36 -17.61 17.44
C LEU A 53 13.36 -19.06 17.95
N ASP A 54 12.24 -19.49 18.55
CA ASP A 54 11.98 -20.85 19.03
C ASP A 54 11.66 -21.73 17.82
N PHE A 55 12.72 -22.07 17.08
CA PHE A 55 12.65 -22.84 15.84
C PHE A 55 13.95 -23.58 15.58
N LYS A 56 13.82 -24.89 15.39
CA LYS A 56 14.90 -25.78 14.98
C LYS A 56 14.58 -26.46 13.65
N LEU A 57 15.45 -26.26 12.67
CA LEU A 57 15.30 -26.86 11.35
C LEU A 57 15.41 -28.39 11.45
N GLY A 58 14.42 -29.11 10.90
CA GLY A 58 14.36 -30.58 10.99
C GLY A 58 13.64 -31.13 12.24
N GLY A 59 13.12 -30.26 13.12
CA GLY A 59 12.40 -30.67 14.33
C GLY A 59 13.31 -31.02 15.51
N GLY A 60 12.71 -31.54 16.60
CA GLY A 60 13.45 -31.98 17.79
C GLY A 60 13.89 -30.88 18.75
N GLY A 61 13.29 -29.68 18.67
CA GLY A 61 13.43 -28.63 19.68
C GLY A 61 12.42 -28.79 20.82
N THR A 62 12.74 -28.21 21.98
CA THR A 62 11.88 -28.15 23.16
C THR A 62 11.27 -26.77 23.26
N LYS A 63 9.95 -26.68 23.07
CA LYS A 63 9.21 -25.40 23.10
C LYS A 63 9.53 -24.59 24.35
N GLY A 64 9.90 -23.32 24.16
CA GLY A 64 10.18 -22.37 25.23
C GLY A 64 11.51 -22.57 25.95
N ARG A 65 12.38 -23.48 25.47
CA ARG A 65 13.76 -23.65 25.92
C ARG A 65 14.69 -23.24 24.80
N ILE A 66 15.78 -22.55 25.13
CA ILE A 66 16.81 -22.21 24.15
C ILE A 66 17.61 -23.47 23.80
N ASP A 67 17.46 -23.95 22.58
CA ASP A 67 18.18 -25.12 22.07
C ASP A 67 19.44 -24.72 21.26
N PRO A 68 20.46 -25.60 21.18
CA PRO A 68 21.63 -25.35 20.34
C PRO A 68 21.25 -25.12 18.87
N GLY A 69 21.72 -24.00 18.32
CA GLY A 69 21.50 -23.61 16.93
C GLY A 69 20.30 -22.66 16.72
N GLU A 70 19.49 -22.42 17.75
CA GLU A 70 18.42 -21.43 17.68
C GLU A 70 18.97 -20.00 17.59
N LYS A 71 18.25 -19.15 16.86
CA LYS A 71 18.73 -17.83 16.48
C LYS A 71 18.22 -16.74 17.41
N ALA A 72 19.15 -15.90 17.86
CA ALA A 72 18.86 -14.71 18.63
C ALA A 72 18.09 -13.67 17.79
N LEU A 73 17.22 -12.91 18.44
CA LEU A 73 16.56 -11.76 17.82
C LEU A 73 17.17 -10.48 18.37
N LYS A 74 18.07 -9.87 17.60
CA LYS A 74 18.77 -8.62 17.94
C LYS A 74 17.86 -7.40 17.77
N GLY A 75 17.99 -6.43 18.69
CA GLY A 75 17.35 -5.12 18.57
C GLY A 75 15.85 -5.09 18.90
N VAL A 76 15.28 -6.20 19.36
CA VAL A 76 13.89 -6.27 19.82
C VAL A 76 13.73 -5.39 21.06
N LYS A 77 12.77 -4.46 21.01
CA LYS A 77 12.45 -3.61 22.17
C LYS A 77 11.63 -4.42 23.18
N VAL A 78 12.03 -4.37 24.45
CA VAL A 78 11.32 -5.00 25.57
C VAL A 78 10.97 -3.91 26.58
N GLU A 79 9.70 -3.79 26.93
CA GLU A 79 9.19 -2.79 27.87
C GLU A 79 8.71 -3.46 29.16
N ALA A 80 9.17 -2.99 30.31
CA ALA A 80 8.60 -3.36 31.60
C ALA A 80 7.39 -2.47 31.87
N VAL A 81 6.22 -3.07 32.09
CA VAL A 81 4.95 -2.39 32.29
C VAL A 81 4.39 -2.73 33.67
N LYS A 82 4.09 -1.68 34.45
CA LYS A 82 3.42 -1.76 35.75
C LYS A 82 2.22 -0.83 35.73
N ASP A 83 1.05 -1.32 36.12
CA ASP A 83 -0.21 -0.54 36.14
C ASP A 83 -0.51 0.17 34.80
N GLY A 84 -0.22 -0.51 33.69
CA GLY A 84 -0.43 0.02 32.32
C GLY A 84 0.60 1.05 31.85
N ARG A 85 1.57 1.45 32.68
CA ARG A 85 2.64 2.40 32.33
C ARG A 85 3.98 1.70 32.15
N THR A 86 4.74 2.13 31.14
CA THR A 86 6.10 1.64 30.92
C THR A 86 7.05 2.24 31.96
N VAL A 87 7.61 1.40 32.84
CA VAL A 87 8.54 1.82 33.90
C VAL A 87 10.00 1.73 33.48
N ALA A 88 10.32 0.86 32.52
CA ALA A 88 11.64 0.71 31.93
C ALA A 88 11.55 0.09 30.53
N SER A 89 12.61 0.23 29.74
CA SER A 89 12.74 -0.47 28.46
C SER A 89 14.18 -0.79 28.13
N ALA A 90 14.40 -1.89 27.41
CA ALA A 90 15.70 -2.30 26.89
C ALA A 90 15.55 -2.77 25.44
N LYS A 91 16.68 -2.90 24.73
CA LYS A 91 16.75 -3.60 23.44
C LYS A 91 17.63 -4.82 23.60
N THR A 92 17.29 -5.89 22.89
CA THR A 92 18.10 -7.11 22.90
C THR A 92 19.44 -6.92 22.20
N GLY A 93 20.48 -7.53 22.77
CA GLY A 93 21.82 -7.63 22.20
C GLY A 93 21.88 -8.58 21.00
N ALA A 94 23.07 -8.78 20.45
CA ALA A 94 23.27 -9.68 19.31
C ALA A 94 22.92 -11.14 19.62
N ASP A 95 23.11 -11.55 20.87
CA ASP A 95 22.79 -12.87 21.42
C ASP A 95 21.34 -12.99 21.93
N GLY A 96 20.53 -11.96 21.72
CA GLY A 96 19.10 -11.93 22.07
C GLY A 96 18.85 -11.57 23.54
N THR A 97 19.90 -11.38 24.35
CA THR A 97 19.76 -11.06 25.77
C THR A 97 19.41 -9.59 26.00
N PHE A 98 18.68 -9.29 27.06
CA PHE A 98 18.42 -7.94 27.53
C PHE A 98 18.52 -7.87 29.05
N SER A 99 18.77 -6.66 29.56
CA SER A 99 18.78 -6.37 31.00
C SER A 99 17.99 -5.10 31.25
N LEU A 100 17.14 -5.13 32.28
CA LEU A 100 16.31 -4.03 32.74
C LEU A 100 16.75 -3.61 34.15
N PRO A 101 16.59 -2.32 34.50
CA PRO A 101 16.92 -1.82 35.83
C PRO A 101 15.99 -2.41 36.90
N ASP A 102 16.44 -2.43 38.17
CA ASP A 102 15.74 -3.07 39.29
C ASP A 102 14.29 -2.61 39.50
N LYS A 103 13.96 -1.38 39.10
CA LYS A 103 12.57 -0.88 39.10
C LYS A 103 11.60 -1.68 38.21
N ALA A 104 12.11 -2.54 37.33
CA ALA A 104 11.33 -3.45 36.50
C ALA A 104 10.90 -4.72 37.26
N ASP A 105 11.39 -4.94 38.48
CA ASP A 105 11.00 -6.09 39.30
C ASP A 105 9.49 -6.07 39.59
N GLY A 106 8.83 -7.20 39.36
CA GLY A 106 7.38 -7.34 39.47
C GLY A 106 6.58 -6.74 38.31
N ALA A 107 7.23 -6.25 37.24
CA ALA A 107 6.54 -5.74 36.05
C ALA A 107 6.20 -6.87 35.06
N GLN A 108 5.21 -6.65 34.19
CA GLN A 108 5.01 -7.50 33.01
C GLN A 108 5.91 -7.02 31.87
N LEU A 109 6.44 -7.94 31.08
CA LEU A 109 7.22 -7.58 29.89
C LEU A 109 6.30 -7.47 28.68
N ARG A 110 6.41 -6.37 27.95
CA ARG A 110 5.69 -6.08 26.71
C ARG A 110 6.67 -5.96 25.55
N LEU A 111 6.41 -6.71 24.49
CA LEU A 111 6.94 -6.49 23.16
C LEU A 111 5.98 -5.54 22.42
N PRO A 112 6.34 -4.26 22.25
CA PRO A 112 5.46 -3.29 21.60
C PRO A 112 5.26 -3.62 20.11
N ALA A 113 4.14 -3.16 19.56
CA ALA A 113 3.77 -3.34 18.16
C ALA A 113 4.84 -2.84 17.17
N SER A 114 5.62 -1.84 17.58
CA SER A 114 6.73 -1.29 16.80
C SER A 114 7.83 -2.31 16.45
N ASN A 115 7.92 -3.43 17.19
CA ASN A 115 8.84 -4.52 16.85
C ASN A 115 8.38 -5.33 15.63
N PHE A 116 7.07 -5.28 15.32
CA PHE A 116 6.44 -6.09 14.29
C PHE A 116 5.96 -5.26 13.10
N SER A 117 5.88 -3.93 13.25
CA SER A 117 5.71 -3.02 12.13
C SER A 117 6.94 -3.04 11.24
N ALA A 118 6.75 -3.10 9.93
CA ALA A 118 7.84 -2.88 8.98
C ALA A 118 8.54 -1.55 9.31
N PRO A 119 9.88 -1.49 9.26
CA PRO A 119 10.59 -0.21 9.33
C PRO A 119 10.02 0.76 8.29
N TYR A 120 9.96 2.05 8.62
CA TYR A 120 9.61 3.06 7.63
C TYR A 120 10.65 3.03 6.49
N ASN A 121 10.27 2.46 5.34
CA ASN A 121 11.12 2.32 4.16
C ASN A 121 10.83 3.41 3.11
N GLY A 122 10.22 4.54 3.52
CA GLY A 122 9.78 5.60 2.64
C GLY A 122 8.28 5.56 2.35
N ILE A 123 7.87 6.28 1.31
CA ILE A 123 6.49 6.31 0.83
C ILE A 123 6.19 5.02 0.08
N ASP A 124 5.24 4.24 0.60
CA ASP A 124 4.75 3.04 -0.08
C ASP A 124 3.73 3.41 -1.16
N TRP A 125 4.23 3.80 -2.33
CA TRP A 125 3.42 4.25 -3.47
C TRP A 125 2.38 3.24 -3.94
N LEU A 126 2.65 1.94 -3.77
CA LEU A 126 1.77 0.85 -4.17
C LEU A 126 1.07 0.20 -2.97
N GLY A 127 1.19 0.79 -1.79
CA GLY A 127 0.46 0.38 -0.60
C GLY A 127 -1.04 0.72 -0.70
N PRO A 128 -1.87 0.13 0.17
CA PRO A 128 -3.33 0.31 0.18
C PRO A 128 -3.81 1.76 0.09
N THR A 129 -3.06 2.70 0.67
CA THR A 129 -3.44 4.12 0.72
C THR A 129 -3.11 4.88 -0.56
N LEU A 130 -2.07 4.48 -1.30
CA LEU A 130 -1.52 5.27 -2.41
C LEU A 130 -1.64 4.57 -3.77
N VAL A 131 -1.99 3.29 -3.79
CA VAL A 131 -2.13 2.51 -5.03
C VAL A 131 -3.10 3.15 -6.03
N THR A 132 -4.26 3.64 -5.57
CA THR A 132 -5.27 4.27 -6.43
C THR A 132 -4.78 5.61 -7.01
N PRO A 133 -4.28 6.58 -6.20
CA PRO A 133 -3.62 7.78 -6.73
C PRO A 133 -2.45 7.49 -7.67
N ALA A 134 -1.63 6.48 -7.39
CA ALA A 134 -0.50 6.10 -8.23
C ALA A 134 -0.99 5.65 -9.62
N ILE A 135 -2.01 4.79 -9.68
CA ILE A 135 -2.62 4.34 -10.94
C ILE A 135 -3.24 5.51 -11.71
N ILE A 136 -3.93 6.43 -11.03
CA ILE A 136 -4.48 7.64 -11.66
C ILE A 136 -3.37 8.47 -12.30
N GLY A 137 -2.27 8.70 -11.57
CA GLY A 137 -1.11 9.42 -12.08
C GLY A 137 -0.48 8.75 -13.31
N SER A 138 -0.31 7.43 -13.26
CA SER A 138 0.19 6.64 -14.40
C SER A 138 -0.73 6.72 -15.60
N TYR A 139 -2.05 6.66 -15.40
CA TYR A 139 -3.02 6.79 -16.49
C TYR A 139 -2.97 8.17 -17.14
N VAL A 140 -2.92 9.23 -16.34
CA VAL A 140 -2.81 10.62 -16.83
C VAL A 140 -1.54 10.78 -17.64
N TRP A 141 -0.40 10.27 -17.17
CA TRP A 141 0.86 10.33 -17.90
C TRP A 141 0.79 9.62 -19.24
N MET A 142 0.26 8.39 -19.26
CA MET A 142 0.14 7.57 -20.47
C MET A 142 -0.74 8.22 -21.54
N TRP A 143 -1.82 8.88 -21.15
CA TRP A 143 -2.77 9.49 -22.07
C TRP A 143 -2.57 11.00 -22.31
N ALA A 144 -1.66 11.63 -21.57
CA ALA A 144 -1.34 13.06 -21.72
C ALA A 144 -0.89 13.36 -23.15
N GLY A 145 -0.01 12.53 -23.73
CA GLY A 145 0.49 12.72 -25.10
C GLY A 145 -0.64 12.71 -26.15
N PHE A 146 -1.57 11.76 -26.05
CA PHE A 146 -2.75 11.70 -26.92
C PHE A 146 -3.62 12.95 -26.81
N ALA A 147 -3.93 13.38 -25.58
CA ALA A 147 -4.73 14.56 -25.35
C ALA A 147 -4.04 15.83 -25.89
N MET A 148 -2.74 15.97 -25.66
CA MET A 148 -1.95 17.12 -26.14
C MET A 148 -1.95 17.22 -27.66
N VAL A 149 -1.75 16.11 -28.39
CA VAL A 149 -1.74 16.12 -29.85
C VAL A 149 -3.09 16.56 -30.42
N LEU A 150 -4.20 16.04 -29.89
CA LEU A 150 -5.53 16.43 -30.36
C LEU A 150 -5.86 17.88 -30.03
N ILE A 151 -5.54 18.33 -28.81
CA ILE A 151 -5.77 19.72 -28.40
C ILE A 151 -4.91 20.68 -29.23
N ALA A 152 -3.64 20.32 -29.51
CA ALA A 152 -2.76 21.12 -30.36
C ALA A 152 -3.26 21.23 -31.80
N ALA A 153 -3.77 20.13 -32.37
CA ALA A 153 -4.41 20.14 -33.69
C ALA A 153 -5.65 21.05 -33.72
N GLY A 154 -6.47 20.99 -32.67
CA GLY A 154 -7.61 21.89 -32.51
C GLY A 154 -7.21 23.36 -32.41
N LEU A 155 -6.15 23.64 -31.64
CA LEU A 155 -5.66 25.00 -31.43
C LEU A 155 -5.04 25.60 -32.70
N ALA A 156 -4.40 24.77 -33.53
CA ALA A 156 -3.87 25.18 -34.83
C ALA A 156 -4.98 25.64 -35.80
N GLY A 157 -6.23 25.18 -35.61
CA GLY A 157 -7.40 25.61 -36.38
C GLY A 157 -8.05 26.91 -35.89
N VAL A 158 -7.61 27.48 -34.77
CA VAL A 158 -8.16 28.73 -34.22
C VAL A 158 -7.57 29.93 -34.96
N ASP A 159 -8.43 30.82 -35.46
CA ASP A 159 -7.99 32.06 -36.11
C ASP A 159 -7.29 32.99 -35.10
N ARG A 160 -6.05 33.37 -35.43
CA ARG A 160 -5.25 34.30 -34.62
C ARG A 160 -5.86 35.70 -34.56
N ASN A 161 -6.56 36.12 -35.62
CA ASN A 161 -7.20 37.44 -35.67
C ASN A 161 -8.25 37.59 -34.57
N LEU A 162 -8.97 36.52 -34.22
CA LEU A 162 -9.94 36.54 -33.11
C LEU A 162 -9.28 36.78 -31.76
N LEU A 163 -8.09 36.21 -31.54
CA LEU A 163 -7.32 36.37 -30.31
C LEU A 163 -6.72 37.78 -30.22
N GLU A 164 -6.24 38.31 -31.34
CA GLU A 164 -5.72 39.68 -31.42
C GLU A 164 -6.82 40.72 -31.23
N ALA A 165 -7.99 40.54 -31.85
CA ALA A 165 -9.14 41.40 -31.66
C ALA A 165 -9.58 41.45 -30.18
N ALA A 166 -9.65 40.30 -29.52
CA ALA A 166 -10.00 40.24 -28.10
C ALA A 166 -9.01 41.00 -27.20
N ARG A 167 -7.71 40.98 -27.54
CA ARG A 167 -6.68 41.75 -26.83
C ARG A 167 -6.83 43.25 -27.07
N VAL A 168 -7.17 43.66 -28.30
CA VAL A 168 -7.46 45.06 -28.64
C VAL A 168 -8.70 45.55 -27.88
N ASP A 169 -9.70 44.69 -27.69
CA ASP A 169 -10.91 44.96 -26.89
C ASP A 169 -10.66 44.97 -25.36
N GLY A 170 -9.40 44.81 -24.92
CA GLY A 170 -9.01 44.88 -23.51
C GLY A 170 -9.22 43.59 -22.71
N ALA A 171 -9.46 42.45 -23.37
CA ALA A 171 -9.57 41.17 -22.67
C ALA A 171 -8.20 40.70 -22.14
N ASN A 172 -8.16 40.24 -20.89
CA ASN A 172 -6.96 39.60 -20.32
C ASN A 172 -6.82 38.14 -20.79
N GLU A 173 -5.63 37.56 -20.66
CA GLU A 173 -5.34 36.20 -21.16
C GLU A 173 -6.23 35.11 -20.54
N TRP A 174 -6.66 35.26 -19.29
CA TRP A 174 -7.59 34.32 -18.66
C TRP A 174 -9.01 34.42 -19.26
N GLN A 175 -9.46 35.63 -19.59
CA GLN A 175 -10.72 35.88 -20.29
C GLN A 175 -10.66 35.33 -21.71
N VAL A 176 -9.56 35.56 -22.45
CA VAL A 176 -9.34 35.00 -23.78
C VAL A 176 -9.37 33.47 -23.72
N PHE A 177 -8.65 32.86 -22.78
CA PHE A 177 -8.64 31.40 -22.60
C PHE A 177 -10.05 30.85 -22.33
N ARG A 178 -10.75 31.37 -21.31
CA ARG A 178 -12.02 30.79 -20.86
C ARG A 178 -13.21 31.13 -21.76
N LYS A 179 -13.24 32.32 -22.37
CA LYS A 179 -14.37 32.80 -23.17
C LYS A 179 -14.20 32.61 -24.67
N ILE A 180 -12.98 32.44 -25.17
CA ILE A 180 -12.70 32.32 -26.60
C ILE A 180 -12.07 30.96 -26.88
N THR A 181 -10.89 30.69 -26.33
CA THR A 181 -10.13 29.46 -26.65
C THR A 181 -10.88 28.19 -26.25
N VAL A 182 -11.35 28.08 -24.99
CA VAL A 182 -12.05 26.87 -24.52
C VAL A 182 -13.37 26.62 -25.26
N PRO A 183 -14.24 27.60 -25.50
CA PRO A 183 -15.45 27.40 -26.30
C PRO A 183 -15.17 27.01 -27.75
N LEU A 184 -14.16 27.61 -28.40
CA LEU A 184 -13.75 27.23 -29.76
C LEU A 184 -13.18 25.81 -29.81
N LEU A 185 -12.44 25.40 -28.77
CA LEU A 185 -11.91 24.03 -28.65
C LEU A 185 -12.92 23.02 -28.12
N ALA A 186 -14.13 23.43 -27.70
CA ALA A 186 -15.12 22.54 -27.09
C ALA A 186 -15.44 21.27 -27.93
N PRO A 187 -15.50 21.31 -29.27
CA PRO A 187 -15.62 20.11 -30.09
C PRO A 187 -14.48 19.12 -29.83
N VAL A 188 -13.24 19.57 -29.96
CA VAL A 188 -12.03 18.74 -29.75
C VAL A 188 -11.94 18.25 -28.31
N LEU A 189 -12.15 19.13 -27.33
CA LEU A 189 -12.06 18.79 -25.90
C LEU A 189 -13.04 17.68 -25.51
N ALA A 190 -14.27 17.71 -26.02
CA ALA A 190 -15.20 16.64 -25.68
C ALA A 190 -14.99 15.35 -26.48
N VAL A 191 -14.34 15.37 -27.66
CA VAL A 191 -13.85 14.13 -28.30
C VAL A 191 -12.78 13.48 -27.41
N VAL A 192 -11.81 14.27 -26.93
CA VAL A 192 -10.78 13.79 -25.99
C VAL A 192 -11.42 13.24 -24.72
N LEU A 193 -12.30 14.01 -24.08
CA LEU A 193 -12.96 13.63 -22.83
C LEU A 193 -13.73 12.31 -22.97
N ILE A 194 -14.56 12.18 -24.00
CA ILE A 194 -15.37 10.98 -24.22
C ILE A 194 -14.47 9.78 -24.51
N THR A 195 -13.42 9.96 -25.31
CA THR A 195 -12.46 8.88 -25.63
C THR A 195 -11.76 8.39 -24.36
N LEU A 196 -11.27 9.31 -23.52
CA LEU A 196 -10.63 8.97 -22.25
C LEU A 196 -11.62 8.32 -21.27
N MET A 197 -12.86 8.78 -21.22
CA MET A 197 -13.90 8.18 -20.38
C MET A 197 -14.18 6.73 -20.78
N ILE A 198 -14.32 6.45 -22.08
CA ILE A 198 -14.49 5.08 -22.59
C ILE A 198 -13.31 4.19 -22.18
N ASN A 199 -12.09 4.71 -22.26
CA ASN A 199 -10.89 3.95 -21.90
C ASN A 199 -10.80 3.66 -20.40
N VAL A 200 -11.12 4.62 -19.52
CA VAL A 200 -11.14 4.39 -18.06
C VAL A 200 -12.22 3.37 -17.68
N MET A 201 -13.39 3.39 -18.32
CA MET A 201 -14.48 2.46 -17.96
C MET A 201 -14.13 0.98 -18.16
N LYS A 202 -13.20 0.67 -19.07
CA LYS A 202 -12.73 -0.69 -19.35
C LYS A 202 -11.30 -0.94 -18.87
N ILE A 203 -10.73 -0.03 -18.06
CA ILE A 203 -9.36 -0.14 -17.60
C ILE A 203 -9.22 -1.39 -16.72
N PHE A 204 -8.29 -2.27 -17.04
CA PHE A 204 -8.05 -3.48 -16.25
C PHE A 204 -6.56 -3.81 -16.25
N ASP A 205 -5.96 -3.71 -17.43
CA ASP A 205 -4.53 -3.86 -17.70
C ASP A 205 -3.66 -3.04 -16.75
N LEU A 206 -3.91 -1.73 -16.65
CA LEU A 206 -3.10 -0.85 -15.82
C LEU A 206 -3.20 -1.21 -14.33
N VAL A 207 -4.41 -1.50 -13.85
CA VAL A 207 -4.65 -1.88 -12.45
C VAL A 207 -4.01 -3.23 -12.15
N TYR A 208 -4.16 -4.20 -13.05
CA TYR A 208 -3.60 -5.55 -12.90
C TYR A 208 -2.07 -5.54 -12.86
N ILE A 209 -1.43 -4.70 -13.70
CA ILE A 209 0.02 -4.64 -13.82
C ILE A 209 0.65 -3.83 -12.67
N ILE A 210 0.06 -2.70 -12.30
CA ILE A 210 0.66 -1.78 -11.32
C ILE A 210 0.37 -2.21 -9.89
N ALA A 211 -0.86 -2.66 -9.58
CA ALA A 211 -1.25 -2.94 -8.20
C ALA A 211 -0.74 -4.32 -7.73
N PRO A 212 0.13 -4.38 -6.71
CA PRO A 212 0.52 -5.63 -6.07
C PRO A 212 -0.68 -6.35 -5.47
N GLN A 213 -0.66 -7.69 -5.44
CA GLN A 213 -1.75 -8.49 -4.89
C GLN A 213 -2.27 -8.05 -3.51
N PRO A 214 -1.42 -7.66 -2.53
CA PRO A 214 -1.91 -7.21 -1.22
C PRO A 214 -2.77 -5.93 -1.24
N SER A 215 -2.57 -5.03 -2.19
CA SER A 215 -3.26 -3.73 -2.30
C SER A 215 -4.15 -3.63 -3.55
N GLN A 216 -4.14 -4.65 -4.42
CA GLN A 216 -4.99 -4.74 -5.60
C GLN A 216 -6.50 -4.64 -5.29
N PRO A 217 -7.04 -5.20 -4.18
CA PRO A 217 -8.43 -4.99 -3.80
C PRO A 217 -8.81 -3.52 -3.60
N ASP A 218 -7.87 -2.68 -3.13
CA ASP A 218 -8.11 -1.25 -2.86
C ASP A 218 -8.19 -0.41 -4.15
N ALA A 219 -7.59 -0.91 -5.23
CA ALA A 219 -7.60 -0.30 -6.56
C ALA A 219 -8.56 -0.99 -7.55
N ASN A 220 -9.38 -1.93 -7.08
CA ASN A 220 -10.13 -2.81 -7.95
C ASN A 220 -11.20 -2.07 -8.77
N VAL A 221 -11.40 -2.52 -10.00
CA VAL A 221 -12.35 -1.97 -10.97
C VAL A 221 -13.15 -3.10 -11.61
N LEU A 222 -14.34 -2.79 -12.13
CA LEU A 222 -15.25 -3.80 -12.68
C LEU A 222 -14.58 -4.69 -13.75
N ALA A 223 -13.76 -4.12 -14.63
CA ALA A 223 -13.08 -4.87 -15.68
C ALA A 223 -11.98 -5.80 -15.12
N LEU A 224 -11.30 -5.39 -14.04
CA LEU A 224 -10.38 -6.27 -13.31
C LEU A 224 -11.14 -7.38 -12.57
N GLN A 225 -12.25 -7.04 -11.91
CA GLN A 225 -13.08 -8.03 -11.22
C GLN A 225 -13.63 -9.08 -12.19
N LEU A 226 -14.02 -8.67 -13.40
CA LEU A 226 -14.40 -9.59 -14.48
C LEU A 226 -13.26 -10.56 -14.78
N PHE A 227 -12.05 -10.03 -15.02
CA PHE A 227 -10.88 -10.84 -15.34
C PHE A 227 -10.54 -11.82 -14.21
N LEU A 228 -10.51 -11.35 -12.96
CA LEU A 228 -10.23 -12.20 -11.80
C LEU A 228 -11.31 -13.27 -11.58
N SER A 229 -12.59 -12.95 -11.83
CA SER A 229 -13.69 -13.91 -11.65
C SER A 229 -13.65 -15.02 -12.71
N SER A 230 -13.34 -14.67 -13.96
CA SER A 230 -13.24 -15.63 -15.06
C SER A 230 -11.93 -16.42 -15.04
N PHE A 231 -10.81 -15.77 -14.72
CA PHE A 231 -9.46 -16.33 -14.95
C PHE A 231 -8.57 -16.41 -13.70
N GLY A 232 -8.99 -15.88 -12.55
CA GLY A 232 -8.20 -15.79 -11.32
C GLY A 232 -8.09 -17.07 -10.48
N GLY A 233 -8.26 -18.25 -11.09
CA GLY A 233 -8.08 -19.56 -10.44
C GLY A 233 -9.36 -20.27 -9.98
N GLY A 234 -10.47 -19.55 -9.82
CA GLY A 234 -11.78 -20.14 -9.49
C GLY A 234 -12.67 -20.49 -10.69
N GLY A 235 -12.40 -19.93 -11.88
CA GLY A 235 -13.12 -20.23 -13.12
C GLY A 235 -14.61 -19.88 -13.13
N ASN A 236 -15.03 -18.84 -12.41
CA ASN A 236 -16.45 -18.47 -12.32
C ASN A 236 -16.87 -17.57 -13.49
N GLU A 237 -16.91 -18.17 -14.67
CA GLU A 237 -17.24 -17.50 -15.93
C GLU A 237 -18.65 -16.91 -15.95
N GLY A 238 -19.58 -17.45 -15.16
CA GLY A 238 -20.94 -16.91 -15.04
C GLY A 238 -20.95 -15.52 -14.40
N VAL A 239 -20.20 -15.33 -13.31
CA VAL A 239 -20.04 -14.02 -12.66
C VAL A 239 -19.27 -13.07 -13.58
N GLY A 240 -18.19 -13.54 -14.20
CA GLY A 240 -17.43 -12.74 -15.17
C GLY A 240 -18.31 -12.24 -16.32
N SER A 241 -19.15 -13.12 -16.88
CA SER A 241 -20.10 -12.79 -17.95
C SER A 241 -21.15 -11.77 -17.50
N ALA A 242 -21.69 -11.89 -16.29
CA ALA A 242 -22.63 -10.92 -15.73
C ALA A 242 -21.99 -9.52 -15.58
N ILE A 243 -20.74 -9.45 -15.10
CA ILE A 243 -19.99 -8.19 -15.02
C ILE A 243 -19.74 -7.62 -16.42
N GLY A 244 -19.46 -8.48 -17.40
CA GLY A 244 -19.25 -8.08 -18.80
C GLY A 244 -20.49 -7.42 -19.41
N VAL A 245 -21.67 -8.00 -19.19
CA VAL A 245 -22.95 -7.40 -19.62
C VAL A 245 -23.19 -6.06 -18.92
N LEU A 246 -22.91 -5.97 -17.63
CA LEU A 246 -23.04 -4.71 -16.88
C LEU A 246 -22.10 -3.63 -17.41
N LEU A 247 -20.84 -3.96 -17.70
CA LEU A 247 -19.89 -3.05 -18.34
C LEU A 247 -20.37 -2.59 -19.72
N LEU A 248 -20.91 -3.49 -20.54
CA LEU A 248 -21.49 -3.15 -21.83
C LEU A 248 -22.60 -2.10 -21.68
N LEU A 249 -23.54 -2.32 -20.75
CA LEU A 249 -24.63 -1.38 -20.47
C LEU A 249 -24.14 -0.02 -20.00
N LEU A 250 -23.04 0.04 -19.24
CA LEU A 250 -22.43 1.30 -18.79
C LEU A 250 -21.72 2.04 -19.93
N VAL A 251 -21.02 1.33 -20.82
CA VAL A 251 -20.25 1.95 -21.92
C VAL A 251 -21.17 2.40 -23.07
N LEU A 252 -22.31 1.72 -23.28
CA LEU A 252 -23.23 2.00 -24.39
C LEU A 252 -23.71 3.47 -24.46
N PRO A 253 -24.22 4.10 -23.38
CA PRO A 253 -24.62 5.51 -23.40
C PRO A 253 -23.51 6.44 -23.86
N VAL A 254 -22.29 6.20 -23.37
CA VAL A 254 -21.10 7.01 -23.71
C VAL A 254 -20.77 6.87 -25.19
N MET A 255 -20.83 5.65 -25.71
CA MET A 255 -20.60 5.37 -27.12
C MET A 255 -21.66 6.01 -28.03
N ILE A 256 -22.94 5.97 -27.62
CA ILE A 256 -24.04 6.62 -28.35
C ILE A 256 -23.84 8.13 -28.41
N VAL A 257 -23.47 8.76 -27.29
CA VAL A 257 -23.15 10.19 -27.23
C VAL A 257 -21.97 10.52 -28.16
N ASN A 258 -20.91 9.72 -28.14
CA ASN A 258 -19.74 9.90 -29.01
C ASN A 258 -20.14 9.90 -30.49
N ILE A 259 -20.88 8.87 -30.92
CA ILE A 259 -21.30 8.71 -32.33
C ILE A 259 -22.21 9.84 -32.77
N ARG A 260 -23.17 10.25 -31.92
CA ARG A 260 -24.07 11.38 -32.24
C ARG A 260 -23.30 12.68 -32.45
N ARG A 261 -22.24 12.91 -31.67
CA ARG A 261 -21.41 14.11 -31.75
C ARG A 261 -20.56 14.14 -33.02
N LEU A 262 -19.89 13.03 -33.33
CA LEU A 262 -19.13 12.87 -34.58
C LEU A 262 -20.01 13.06 -35.84
N ARG A 263 -21.29 12.65 -35.79
CA ARG A 263 -22.25 12.88 -36.88
C ARG A 263 -22.66 14.34 -37.02
N LYS A 264 -22.70 15.11 -35.92
CA LYS A 264 -23.04 16.53 -35.94
C LYS A 264 -21.90 17.39 -36.51
N GLU A 265 -20.64 16.99 -36.30
CA GLU A 265 -19.47 17.69 -36.84
C GLU A 265 -19.26 17.46 -38.35
N ARG A 266 -19.82 16.38 -38.92
CA ARG A 266 -19.77 16.09 -40.37
C ARG A 266 -20.87 16.78 -41.19
N ARG A 267 -21.86 17.42 -40.55
CA ARG A 267 -22.94 18.16 -41.20
C ARG A 267 -22.66 19.65 -41.11
#